data_AF-A0A0F9PAN3-F1
#
_entry.id   AF-A0A0F9PAN3-F1
#
_cell.length_a   1.000
_cell.length_b   1.000
_cell.length_c   1.000
_cell.angle_alpha   90.00
_cell.angle_beta   90.00
_cell.angle_gamma   90.00
#
_symmetry.space_group_name_H-M   'P 1'
#
loop_
_entity.id
_entity.type
_entity.pdbx_description
1 polymer ?
#
loop_
_entity_poly.entity_id
_entity_poly.type
_entity_poly.pdbx_seq_one_letter_code
_entity_poly.pdbx_strand_id
1 'polypeptide(L)'
;MAANIIRHSPGWKMAFPNIIPNEKGHWGADSGYDVYDTNIVYEEWARITQSEGRARTLKGVGYRSNYLPGPHPTGVLLVDDIHNEDNTTSRRELKKVKDVYKGTILPMIEPETWHMAVGTPWTDSDLISYVKSTGVYKHVFNPACEMVGDKLVNPTWSSKWPVSLLERRRKEVGEIEFARMYLLDLEKTKGLVLKKEWLKYWPNAQIMKEWPVIIGVDYTSTADPLREKGDYFALAVGRVIPGGQGIVIEDGLMIKLPQSEAEMAVITWGQRYPTLMGIYVESVFSGNEFYQHLLNNPEVRASGLPINKVPVRKSKGWRYEKEVAPLFQRSRLYLSDAENAFINAYKDQWMGWQGDRLSDLGHDDALDAVYCIVGSDIGQSFVSPLVRQQAKTTNPTWGREKEPNPIGLGFGRH
;
A
#
# COMPACT_ATOMS: atom_id res chain seq x y z
N MET A 1 -11.11 -29.82 -4.43
CA MET A 1 -12.39 -29.08 -4.57
C MET A 1 -13.19 -29.54 -5.79
N ALA A 2 -12.64 -29.47 -7.01
CA ALA A 2 -13.34 -29.88 -8.25
C ALA A 2 -13.92 -31.31 -8.24
N ALA A 3 -13.13 -32.31 -7.80
CA ALA A 3 -13.61 -33.70 -7.69
C ALA A 3 -14.91 -33.86 -6.85
N ASN A 4 -15.01 -33.13 -5.74
CA ASN A 4 -16.19 -33.19 -4.88
C ASN A 4 -17.39 -32.51 -5.54
N ILE A 5 -17.18 -31.41 -6.25
CA ILE A 5 -18.24 -30.71 -6.97
C ILE A 5 -18.83 -31.63 -8.04
N ILE A 6 -18.00 -32.23 -8.89
CA ILE A 6 -18.46 -33.09 -9.99
C ILE A 6 -19.21 -34.31 -9.44
N ARG A 7 -18.72 -34.94 -8.36
CA ARG A 7 -19.34 -36.17 -7.82
C ARG A 7 -20.61 -35.91 -7.00
N HIS A 8 -20.63 -34.83 -6.23
CA HIS A 8 -21.58 -34.69 -5.12
C HIS A 8 -22.41 -33.41 -5.16
N SER A 9 -22.03 -32.38 -5.92
CA SER A 9 -22.79 -31.12 -5.96
C SER A 9 -24.15 -31.33 -6.63
N PRO A 10 -25.28 -31.04 -5.95
CA PRO A 10 -26.59 -31.05 -6.58
C PRO A 10 -26.67 -30.05 -7.75
N GLY A 11 -26.02 -28.89 -7.60
CA GLY A 11 -25.98 -27.87 -8.64
C GLY A 11 -25.25 -28.33 -9.91
N TRP A 12 -24.15 -29.09 -9.74
CA TRP A 12 -23.46 -29.71 -10.88
C TRP A 12 -24.37 -30.70 -11.60
N LYS A 13 -25.00 -31.62 -10.86
CA LYS A 13 -25.91 -32.62 -11.45
C LYS A 13 -27.15 -32.00 -12.09
N MET A 14 -27.59 -30.85 -11.59
CA MET A 14 -28.69 -30.10 -12.20
C MET A 14 -28.27 -29.44 -13.52
N ALA A 15 -27.08 -28.84 -13.58
CA ALA A 15 -26.57 -28.19 -14.78
C ALA A 15 -26.06 -29.18 -15.84
N PHE A 16 -25.46 -30.28 -15.39
CA PHE A 16 -24.79 -31.29 -16.21
C PHE A 16 -25.25 -32.70 -15.82
N PRO A 17 -26.53 -33.06 -16.05
CA PRO A 17 -27.12 -34.30 -15.55
C PRO A 17 -26.48 -35.57 -16.11
N ASN A 18 -25.89 -35.48 -17.31
CA ASN A 18 -25.28 -36.60 -18.02
C ASN A 18 -23.75 -36.61 -17.92
N ILE A 19 -23.15 -35.65 -17.20
CA ILE A 19 -21.69 -35.56 -17.09
C ILE A 19 -21.22 -36.18 -15.78
N ILE A 20 -20.51 -37.31 -15.89
CA ILE A 20 -20.00 -38.08 -14.75
C ILE A 20 -18.47 -38.14 -14.76
N PRO A 21 -17.81 -38.47 -13.64
CA PRO A 21 -16.38 -38.77 -13.64
C PRO A 21 -16.02 -39.88 -14.64
N ASN A 22 -14.96 -39.69 -15.43
CA ASN A 22 -14.43 -40.74 -16.28
C ASN A 22 -13.49 -41.64 -15.46
N GLU A 23 -13.97 -42.81 -15.02
CA GLU A 23 -13.17 -43.73 -14.18
C GLU A 23 -11.90 -44.27 -14.84
N LYS A 24 -11.85 -44.28 -16.18
CA LYS A 24 -10.67 -44.70 -16.96
C LYS A 24 -9.77 -43.52 -17.35
N GLY A 25 -10.18 -42.30 -16.99
CA GLY A 25 -9.46 -41.05 -17.27
C GLY A 25 -8.61 -40.58 -16.09
N HIS A 26 -8.08 -39.37 -16.21
CA HIS A 26 -7.30 -38.73 -15.16
C HIS A 26 -8.22 -38.14 -14.09
N TRP A 27 -7.81 -38.30 -12.83
CA TRP A 27 -8.59 -37.80 -11.71
C TRP A 27 -7.66 -37.30 -10.59
N GLY A 28 -7.12 -36.10 -10.75
CA GLY A 28 -6.17 -35.53 -9.79
C GLY A 28 -5.97 -34.04 -9.96
N ALA A 29 -5.47 -33.37 -8.91
CA ALA A 29 -5.23 -31.93 -8.94
C ALA A 29 -4.15 -31.56 -9.98
N ASP A 30 -3.08 -32.36 -10.06
CA ASP A 30 -1.97 -32.10 -10.98
C ASP A 30 -2.25 -32.61 -12.40
N SER A 31 -2.98 -33.73 -12.49
CA SER A 31 -3.26 -34.41 -13.76
C SER A 31 -4.53 -33.95 -14.47
N GLY A 32 -5.41 -33.21 -13.78
CA GLY A 32 -6.73 -32.79 -14.26
C GLY A 32 -7.86 -33.77 -13.91
N TYR A 33 -9.08 -33.37 -14.23
CA TYR A 33 -10.29 -34.16 -13.99
C TYR A 33 -11.00 -34.42 -15.31
N ASP A 34 -10.90 -35.66 -15.80
CA ASP A 34 -11.59 -36.10 -17.00
C ASP A 34 -13.02 -36.51 -16.64
N VAL A 35 -13.98 -36.01 -17.42
CA VAL A 35 -15.39 -36.36 -17.30
C VAL A 35 -15.87 -37.08 -18.56
N TYR A 36 -17.04 -37.69 -18.47
CA TYR A 36 -17.68 -38.46 -19.51
C TYR A 36 -19.13 -38.04 -19.65
N ASP A 37 -19.55 -37.72 -20.87
CA ASP A 37 -20.95 -37.49 -21.22
C ASP A 37 -21.64 -38.82 -21.54
N THR A 38 -22.56 -39.24 -20.67
CA THR A 38 -23.28 -40.51 -20.82
C THR A 38 -24.25 -40.55 -22.00
N ASN A 39 -24.47 -39.43 -22.70
CA ASN A 39 -25.24 -39.40 -23.94
C ASN A 39 -24.44 -39.92 -25.15
N ILE A 40 -23.12 -40.00 -25.04
CA ILE A 40 -22.22 -40.41 -26.12
C ILE A 40 -21.65 -41.78 -25.75
N VAL A 41 -21.54 -42.70 -26.71
CA VAL A 41 -20.90 -44.00 -26.50
C VAL A 41 -19.44 -43.78 -26.08
N TYR A 42 -18.98 -44.48 -25.04
CA TYR A 42 -17.68 -44.23 -24.41
C TYR A 42 -16.50 -44.24 -25.39
N GLU A 43 -16.47 -45.17 -26.34
CA GLU A 43 -15.41 -45.27 -27.35
C GLU A 43 -15.35 -44.03 -28.25
N GLU A 44 -16.52 -43.45 -28.55
CA GLU A 44 -16.61 -42.21 -29.33
C GLU A 44 -16.20 -41.01 -28.48
N TRP A 45 -16.62 -40.95 -27.21
CA TRP A 45 -16.17 -39.92 -26.28
C TRP A 45 -14.64 -39.92 -26.08
N ALA A 46 -14.06 -41.13 -25.94
CA ALA A 46 -12.62 -41.30 -25.82
C ALA A 46 -11.89 -40.86 -27.09
N ARG A 47 -12.48 -41.11 -28.28
CA ARG A 47 -11.92 -40.63 -29.55
C ARG A 47 -11.96 -39.11 -29.66
N ILE A 48 -13.09 -38.48 -29.32
CA ILE A 48 -13.25 -37.02 -29.33
C ILE A 48 -12.19 -36.38 -28.43
N THR A 49 -12.12 -36.82 -27.17
CA THR A 49 -11.20 -36.25 -26.18
C THR A 49 -9.72 -36.54 -26.48
N GLN A 50 -9.37 -37.63 -27.17
CA GLN A 50 -8.01 -37.89 -27.65
C GLN A 50 -7.64 -37.05 -28.88
N SER A 51 -8.60 -36.79 -29.76
CA SER A 51 -8.39 -36.02 -31.01
C SER A 51 -8.14 -34.53 -30.77
N GLU A 52 -8.67 -33.97 -29.67
CA GLU A 52 -8.46 -32.59 -29.24
C GLU A 52 -7.10 -32.36 -28.53
N GLY A 53 -6.24 -33.38 -28.48
CA GLY A 53 -4.88 -33.27 -27.96
C GLY A 53 -4.75 -33.48 -26.44
N ARG A 54 -3.68 -32.94 -25.84
CA ARG A 54 -3.32 -33.13 -24.41
C ARG A 54 -4.24 -32.39 -23.41
N ALA A 55 -5.33 -31.79 -23.89
CA ALA A 55 -6.23 -30.99 -23.06
C ALA A 55 -7.10 -31.90 -22.18
N ARG A 56 -7.14 -31.59 -20.88
CA ARG A 56 -8.01 -32.28 -19.91
C ARG A 56 -9.38 -31.64 -19.96
N THR A 57 -10.44 -32.42 -19.72
CA THR A 57 -11.80 -31.85 -19.76
C THR A 57 -11.98 -30.73 -18.73
N LEU A 58 -11.39 -30.88 -17.54
CA LEU A 58 -11.29 -29.82 -16.53
C LEU A 58 -9.87 -29.78 -15.94
N LYS A 59 -9.25 -28.60 -15.93
CA LYS A 59 -7.91 -28.39 -15.34
C LYS A 59 -7.86 -27.10 -14.55
N GLY A 60 -7.54 -27.20 -13.27
CA GLY A 60 -7.20 -26.05 -12.43
C GLY A 60 -5.68 -25.94 -12.31
N VAL A 61 -5.13 -24.76 -12.56
CA VAL A 61 -3.69 -24.49 -12.42
C VAL A 61 -3.47 -23.15 -11.74
N GLY A 62 -2.52 -23.10 -10.82
CA GLY A 62 -2.06 -21.82 -10.27
C GLY A 62 -1.29 -21.02 -11.33
N TYR A 63 -1.38 -19.69 -11.31
CA TYR A 63 -0.75 -18.83 -12.33
C TYR A 63 0.79 -18.91 -12.33
N ARG A 64 1.41 -19.38 -11.24
CA ARG A 64 2.87 -19.63 -11.14
C ARG A 64 3.27 -21.06 -11.55
N SER A 65 2.31 -21.89 -11.95
CA SER A 65 2.57 -23.30 -12.27
C SER A 65 3.28 -23.45 -13.61
N ASN A 66 4.27 -24.34 -13.67
CA ASN A 66 4.91 -24.75 -14.92
C ASN A 66 3.94 -25.48 -15.87
N TYR A 67 2.77 -25.91 -15.37
CA TYR A 67 1.72 -26.57 -16.16
C TYR A 67 0.69 -25.60 -16.73
N LEU A 68 0.88 -24.29 -16.55
CA LEU A 68 0.03 -23.23 -17.09
C LEU A 68 0.09 -23.14 -18.62
N PRO A 69 1.27 -23.14 -19.29
CA PRO A 69 1.33 -23.01 -20.75
C PRO A 69 0.86 -24.30 -21.45
N GLY A 70 0.14 -24.14 -22.57
CA GLY A 70 -0.16 -25.23 -23.51
C GLY A 70 -1.54 -25.93 -23.44
N PRO A 71 -2.44 -25.70 -22.47
CA PRO A 71 -3.78 -26.31 -22.51
C PRO A 71 -4.70 -25.90 -23.67
N HIS A 72 -4.59 -24.67 -24.21
CA HIS A 72 -5.45 -24.16 -25.31
C HIS A 72 -6.95 -24.52 -25.18
N PRO A 73 -7.66 -24.04 -24.14
CA PRO A 73 -9.01 -24.48 -23.85
C PRO A 73 -10.00 -24.04 -24.94
N THR A 74 -10.76 -24.98 -25.51
CA THR A 74 -11.79 -24.73 -26.54
C THR A 74 -13.16 -24.34 -25.97
N GLY A 75 -13.40 -24.59 -24.68
CA GLY A 75 -14.65 -24.25 -23.99
C GLY A 75 -14.58 -22.96 -23.18
N VAL A 76 -14.11 -23.05 -21.94
CA VAL A 76 -14.04 -21.92 -21.00
C VAL A 76 -12.62 -21.75 -20.48
N LEU A 77 -12.12 -20.51 -20.52
CA LEU A 77 -10.95 -20.06 -19.78
C LEU A 77 -11.41 -19.14 -18.66
N LEU A 78 -11.33 -19.62 -17.42
CA LEU A 78 -11.68 -18.86 -16.22
C LEU A 78 -10.41 -18.46 -15.45
N VAL A 79 -10.22 -17.16 -15.28
CA VAL A 79 -9.26 -16.59 -14.33
C VAL A 79 -10.02 -16.19 -13.08
N ASP A 80 -9.85 -16.98 -12.00
CA ASP A 80 -10.56 -16.83 -10.73
C ASP A 80 -9.62 -16.27 -9.65
N ASP A 81 -9.98 -15.13 -9.06
CA ASP A 81 -9.30 -14.48 -7.92
C ASP A 81 -7.76 -14.57 -7.99
N ILE A 82 -7.19 -14.21 -9.15
CA ILE A 82 -5.74 -14.31 -9.38
C ILE A 82 -4.91 -13.38 -8.48
N HIS A 83 -5.54 -12.31 -8.00
CA HIS A 83 -4.92 -11.33 -7.12
C HIS A 83 -5.20 -11.63 -5.66
N ASN A 84 -4.18 -11.38 -4.85
CA ASN A 84 -4.23 -11.46 -3.41
C ASN A 84 -3.35 -10.37 -2.80
N GLU A 85 -3.30 -10.32 -1.48
CA GLU A 85 -2.49 -9.32 -0.75
C GLU A 85 -1.02 -9.37 -1.18
N ASP A 86 -0.42 -10.56 -1.21
CA ASP A 86 1.01 -10.73 -1.50
C ASP A 86 1.42 -10.19 -2.88
N ASN A 87 0.59 -10.44 -3.89
CA ASN A 87 0.92 -10.11 -5.27
C ASN A 87 0.44 -8.71 -5.72
N THR A 88 -0.32 -8.02 -4.87
CA THR A 88 -0.76 -6.64 -5.08
C THR A 88 0.04 -5.63 -4.24
N THR A 89 0.83 -6.11 -3.28
CA THR A 89 1.62 -5.29 -2.35
C THR A 89 2.72 -4.44 -3.03
N SER A 90 3.23 -4.85 -4.20
CA SER A 90 4.25 -4.06 -4.91
C SER A 90 3.98 -3.99 -6.40
N ARG A 91 4.36 -2.88 -7.03
CA ARG A 91 4.29 -2.70 -8.50
C ARG A 91 4.99 -3.83 -9.24
N ARG A 92 6.10 -4.34 -8.69
CA ARG A 92 6.87 -5.44 -9.30
C ARG A 92 6.10 -6.76 -9.31
N GLU A 93 5.52 -7.16 -8.19
CA GLU A 93 4.73 -8.40 -8.12
C GLU A 93 3.45 -8.29 -8.95
N LEU A 94 2.78 -7.13 -8.90
CA LEU A 94 1.59 -6.85 -9.69
C LEU A 94 1.88 -6.94 -11.20
N LYS A 95 3.02 -6.37 -11.63
CA LYS A 95 3.48 -6.46 -13.02
C LYS A 95 3.73 -7.91 -13.43
N LYS A 96 4.35 -8.75 -12.58
CA LYS A 96 4.58 -10.17 -12.91
C LYS A 96 3.27 -10.91 -13.19
N VAL A 97 2.23 -10.67 -12.41
CA VAL A 97 0.91 -11.30 -12.65
C VAL A 97 0.35 -10.86 -14.01
N LYS A 98 0.42 -9.56 -14.33
CA LYS A 98 0.01 -9.04 -15.64
C LYS A 98 0.84 -9.59 -16.80
N ASP A 99 2.14 -9.73 -16.61
CA ASP A 99 3.04 -10.28 -17.63
C ASP A 99 2.69 -11.75 -17.92
N VAL A 100 2.43 -12.56 -16.89
CA VAL A 100 1.94 -13.94 -17.05
C VAL A 100 0.60 -13.97 -17.76
N TYR A 101 -0.32 -13.07 -17.40
CA TYR A 101 -1.61 -13.00 -18.06
C TYR A 101 -1.48 -12.68 -19.55
N LYS A 102 -0.69 -11.66 -19.92
CA LYS A 102 -0.51 -11.24 -21.31
C LYS A 102 0.32 -12.20 -22.14
N GLY A 103 1.40 -12.71 -21.57
CA GLY A 103 2.38 -13.54 -22.27
C GLY A 103 2.04 -15.02 -22.31
N THR A 104 1.22 -15.50 -21.38
CA THR A 104 0.89 -16.93 -21.26
C THR A 104 -0.61 -17.19 -21.32
N ILE A 105 -1.45 -16.44 -20.59
CA ILE A 105 -2.88 -16.74 -20.52
C ILE A 105 -3.62 -16.32 -21.79
N LEU A 106 -3.46 -15.06 -22.23
CA LEU A 106 -4.14 -14.56 -23.42
C LEU A 106 -3.81 -15.34 -24.71
N PRO A 107 -2.55 -15.76 -24.97
CA PRO A 107 -2.23 -16.53 -26.17
C PRO A 107 -2.82 -17.94 -26.22
N MET A 108 -3.37 -18.45 -25.12
CA MET A 108 -4.06 -19.75 -25.09
C MET A 108 -5.53 -19.67 -25.50
N ILE A 109 -6.08 -18.46 -25.68
CA ILE A 109 -7.46 -18.26 -26.06
C ILE A 109 -7.62 -18.61 -27.54
N GLU A 110 -8.46 -19.59 -27.83
CA GLU A 110 -8.88 -19.95 -29.18
C GLU A 110 -10.15 -19.17 -29.56
N PRO A 111 -10.51 -19.06 -30.86
CA PRO A 111 -11.64 -18.25 -31.31
C PRO A 111 -12.99 -18.55 -30.65
N GLU A 112 -13.20 -19.80 -30.23
CA GLU A 112 -14.46 -20.25 -29.61
C GLU A 112 -14.42 -20.21 -28.07
N THR A 113 -13.26 -19.90 -27.48
CA THR A 113 -13.07 -19.92 -26.02
C THR A 113 -13.85 -18.79 -25.34
N TRP A 114 -14.68 -19.16 -24.36
CA TRP A 114 -15.31 -18.21 -23.46
C TRP A 114 -14.31 -17.80 -22.38
N HIS A 115 -13.75 -16.61 -22.52
CA HIS A 115 -12.79 -16.06 -21.57
C HIS A 115 -13.49 -15.19 -20.52
N MET A 116 -13.31 -15.56 -19.25
CA MET A 116 -13.86 -14.86 -18.09
C MET A 116 -12.77 -14.56 -17.08
N ALA A 117 -12.72 -13.32 -16.59
CA ALA A 117 -11.91 -12.93 -15.44
C ALA A 117 -12.85 -12.51 -14.32
N VAL A 118 -12.81 -13.23 -13.21
CA VAL A 118 -13.64 -13.01 -12.02
C VAL A 118 -12.73 -12.74 -10.84
N GLY A 119 -13.02 -11.69 -10.10
CA GLY A 119 -12.36 -11.46 -8.82
C GLY A 119 -12.72 -10.14 -8.17
N THR A 120 -12.14 -9.95 -7.00
CA THR A 120 -12.26 -8.71 -6.23
C THR A 120 -11.19 -7.69 -6.66
N PRO A 121 -11.53 -6.38 -6.72
CA PRO A 121 -10.54 -5.36 -7.04
C PRO A 121 -9.61 -5.17 -5.84
N TRP A 122 -8.31 -5.17 -6.10
CA TRP A 122 -7.28 -4.95 -5.08
C TRP A 122 -6.65 -3.56 -5.21
N THR A 123 -6.42 -3.12 -6.45
CA THR A 123 -5.79 -1.84 -6.75
C THR A 123 -6.38 -1.26 -8.04
N ASP A 124 -6.25 0.04 -8.23
CA ASP A 124 -6.63 0.72 -9.48
C ASP A 124 -5.83 0.23 -10.71
N SER A 125 -4.76 -0.52 -10.47
CA SER A 125 -3.83 -1.02 -11.47
C SER A 125 -3.72 -2.53 -11.42
N ASP A 126 -4.71 -3.26 -10.91
CA ASP A 126 -4.71 -4.72 -10.93
C ASP A 126 -5.07 -5.32 -12.31
N LEU A 127 -5.28 -6.64 -12.35
CA LEU A 127 -5.64 -7.34 -13.59
C LEU A 127 -7.07 -7.00 -14.02
N ILE A 128 -8.03 -6.93 -13.09
CA ILE A 128 -9.42 -6.62 -13.41
C ILE A 128 -9.51 -5.22 -14.01
N SER A 129 -8.81 -4.26 -13.42
CA SER A 129 -8.68 -2.90 -13.96
C SER A 129 -8.03 -2.90 -15.35
N TYR A 130 -6.97 -3.69 -15.56
CA TYR A 130 -6.35 -3.83 -16.88
C TYR A 130 -7.29 -4.43 -17.92
N VAL A 131 -7.98 -5.53 -17.61
CA VAL A 131 -8.94 -6.17 -18.52
C VAL A 131 -10.05 -5.18 -18.88
N LYS A 132 -10.52 -4.41 -17.89
CA LYS A 132 -11.50 -3.33 -18.09
C LYS A 132 -11.02 -2.22 -19.00
N SER A 133 -9.78 -1.79 -18.88
CA SER A 133 -9.25 -0.72 -19.72
C SER A 133 -9.03 -1.13 -21.18
N THR A 134 -9.03 -2.43 -21.51
CA THR A 134 -8.94 -2.88 -22.91
C THR A 134 -10.18 -2.56 -23.75
N GLY A 135 -11.35 -2.41 -23.12
CA GLY A 135 -12.62 -2.20 -23.83
C GLY A 135 -13.13 -3.41 -24.64
N VAL A 136 -12.43 -4.55 -24.61
CA VAL A 136 -12.78 -5.76 -25.37
C VAL A 136 -13.80 -6.64 -24.63
N TYR A 137 -13.86 -6.54 -23.31
CA TYR A 137 -14.67 -7.40 -22.46
C TYR A 137 -15.98 -6.74 -22.04
N LYS A 138 -17.00 -7.56 -21.79
CA LYS A 138 -18.20 -7.12 -21.07
C LYS A 138 -17.88 -7.10 -19.58
N HIS A 139 -18.29 -6.03 -18.89
CA HIS A 139 -18.06 -5.86 -17.47
C HIS A 139 -19.35 -6.00 -16.69
N VAL A 140 -19.30 -6.82 -15.64
CA VAL A 140 -20.39 -6.99 -14.68
C VAL A 140 -19.83 -6.66 -13.30
N PHE A 141 -20.54 -5.82 -12.55
CA PHE A 141 -20.17 -5.37 -11.22
C PHE A 141 -21.25 -5.79 -10.24
N ASN A 142 -20.92 -6.72 -9.34
CA ASN A 142 -21.86 -7.34 -8.43
C ASN A 142 -21.34 -7.26 -6.98
N PRO A 143 -21.51 -6.12 -6.29
CA PRO A 143 -21.17 -6.03 -4.87
C PRO A 143 -22.12 -6.93 -4.06
N ALA A 144 -21.74 -7.29 -2.83
CA ALA A 144 -22.59 -8.09 -1.95
C ALA A 144 -23.88 -7.36 -1.55
N CYS A 145 -23.83 -6.03 -1.49
CA CYS A 145 -24.95 -5.13 -1.19
C CYS A 145 -24.61 -3.69 -1.60
N GLU A 146 -25.59 -2.80 -1.50
CA GLU A 146 -25.41 -1.36 -1.68
C GLU A 146 -25.23 -0.65 -0.33
N MET A 147 -24.65 0.54 -0.35
CA MET A 147 -24.49 1.41 0.82
C MET A 147 -25.17 2.75 0.57
N VAL A 148 -26.14 3.11 1.43
CA VAL A 148 -26.79 4.42 1.43
C VAL A 148 -26.50 5.11 2.76
N GLY A 149 -25.66 6.14 2.72
CA GLY A 149 -25.04 6.69 3.92
C GLY A 149 -24.17 5.64 4.60
N ASP A 150 -24.46 5.34 5.87
CA ASP A 150 -23.71 4.34 6.66
C ASP A 150 -24.46 2.99 6.80
N LYS A 151 -25.54 2.78 6.03
CA LYS A 151 -26.39 1.58 6.15
C LYS A 151 -26.28 0.69 4.92
N LEU A 152 -26.14 -0.61 5.17
CA LEU A 152 -26.21 -1.64 4.13
C LEU A 152 -27.66 -1.87 3.69
N VAL A 153 -27.90 -1.82 2.38
CA VAL A 153 -29.23 -2.02 1.77
C VAL A 153 -29.10 -2.94 0.54
N ASN A 154 -30.22 -3.46 0.05
CA ASN A 154 -30.30 -4.23 -1.21
C ASN A 154 -29.22 -5.32 -1.36
N PRO A 155 -29.21 -6.36 -0.50
CA PRO A 155 -28.25 -7.45 -0.64
C PRO A 155 -28.48 -8.23 -1.95
N THR A 156 -27.44 -8.35 -2.77
CA THR A 156 -27.47 -8.99 -4.10
C THR A 156 -27.90 -10.45 -4.02
N TRP A 157 -27.51 -11.15 -2.96
CA TRP A 157 -27.95 -12.52 -2.66
C TRP A 157 -28.56 -12.60 -1.28
N SER A 158 -29.72 -11.97 -1.09
CA SER A 158 -30.43 -11.90 0.21
C SER A 158 -30.62 -13.24 0.92
N SER A 159 -30.82 -14.33 0.18
CA SER A 159 -30.99 -15.69 0.73
C SER A 159 -29.72 -16.28 1.35
N LYS A 160 -28.54 -15.87 0.87
CA LYS A 160 -27.23 -16.35 1.35
C LYS A 160 -26.53 -15.32 2.24
N TRP A 161 -26.71 -14.04 1.92
CA TRP A 161 -26.06 -12.89 2.54
C TRP A 161 -27.10 -11.83 2.93
N PRO A 162 -27.95 -12.09 3.94
CA PRO A 162 -28.88 -11.08 4.43
C PRO A 162 -28.13 -9.92 5.07
N VAL A 163 -28.75 -8.73 5.13
CA VAL A 163 -28.15 -7.50 5.69
C VAL A 163 -27.58 -7.72 7.09
N SER A 164 -28.28 -8.44 7.97
CA SER A 164 -27.81 -8.72 9.33
C SER A 164 -26.51 -9.52 9.36
N LEU A 165 -26.30 -10.44 8.40
CA LEU A 165 -25.06 -11.19 8.27
C LEU A 165 -23.94 -10.32 7.69
N LEU A 166 -24.25 -9.47 6.71
CA LEU A 166 -23.29 -8.53 6.13
C LEU A 166 -22.81 -7.50 7.15
N GLU A 167 -23.70 -6.95 7.98
CA GLU A 167 -23.33 -6.05 9.09
C GLU A 167 -22.42 -6.74 10.11
N ARG A 168 -22.69 -8.02 10.41
CA ARG A 168 -21.81 -8.82 11.26
C ARG A 168 -20.43 -8.99 10.61
N ARG A 169 -20.37 -9.31 9.32
CA ARG A 169 -19.10 -9.45 8.58
C ARG A 169 -18.33 -8.14 8.54
N ARG A 170 -19.01 -7.01 8.28
CA ARG A 170 -18.44 -5.66 8.32
C ARG A 170 -17.71 -5.38 9.64
N LYS A 171 -18.32 -5.76 10.77
CA LYS A 171 -17.70 -5.64 12.10
C LYS A 171 -16.52 -6.60 12.31
N GLU A 172 -16.59 -7.81 11.76
CA GLU A 172 -15.54 -8.84 11.92
C GLU A 172 -14.28 -8.52 11.08
N VAL A 173 -14.46 -8.11 9.82
CA VAL A 173 -13.33 -7.89 8.88
C VAL A 173 -12.82 -6.45 8.90
N GLY A 174 -13.62 -5.51 9.41
CA GLY A 174 -13.32 -4.08 9.43
C GLY A 174 -13.71 -3.36 8.13
N GLU A 175 -13.83 -2.03 8.22
CA GLU A 175 -14.37 -1.18 7.14
C GLU A 175 -13.59 -1.26 5.83
N ILE A 176 -12.25 -1.29 5.89
CA ILE A 176 -11.38 -1.32 4.70
C ILE A 176 -11.57 -2.62 3.92
N GLU A 177 -11.42 -3.75 4.61
CA GLU A 177 -11.58 -5.08 4.00
C GLU A 177 -13.03 -5.30 3.54
N PHE A 178 -14.00 -4.76 4.27
CA PHE A 178 -15.40 -4.86 3.86
C PHE A 178 -15.67 -4.06 2.58
N ALA A 179 -15.21 -2.80 2.50
CA ALA A 179 -15.35 -1.97 1.31
C ALA A 179 -14.70 -2.64 0.09
N ARG A 180 -13.50 -3.20 0.25
CA ARG A 180 -12.77 -3.87 -0.84
C ARG A 180 -13.41 -5.20 -1.25
N MET A 181 -13.61 -6.11 -0.30
CA MET A 181 -13.98 -7.50 -0.58
C MET A 181 -15.49 -7.72 -0.77
N TYR A 182 -16.33 -6.87 -0.18
CA TYR A 182 -17.79 -7.01 -0.24
C TYR A 182 -18.45 -5.94 -1.10
N LEU A 183 -18.02 -4.68 -0.99
CA LEU A 183 -18.59 -3.58 -1.79
C LEU A 183 -17.86 -3.38 -3.12
N LEU A 184 -16.69 -4.00 -3.31
CA LEU A 184 -15.85 -3.85 -4.50
C LEU A 184 -15.49 -2.38 -4.79
N ASP A 185 -15.32 -1.57 -3.73
CA ASP A 185 -15.16 -0.13 -3.80
C ASP A 185 -13.80 0.30 -3.25
N LEU A 186 -12.85 0.58 -4.14
CA LEU A 186 -11.49 1.04 -3.81
C LEU A 186 -11.44 2.53 -3.44
N GLU A 187 -12.46 3.33 -3.78
CA GLU A 187 -12.46 4.75 -3.37
C GLU A 187 -12.82 4.85 -1.89
N LYS A 188 -13.75 4.01 -1.42
CA LYS A 188 -14.09 3.92 0.01
C LYS A 188 -12.96 3.40 0.89
N THR A 189 -11.90 2.81 0.32
CA THR A 189 -10.71 2.43 1.11
C THR A 189 -9.76 3.61 1.34
N LYS A 190 -9.86 4.69 0.55
CA LYS A 190 -9.06 5.92 0.72
C LYS A 190 -9.54 6.69 1.96
N GLY A 191 -8.60 7.25 2.73
CA GLY A 191 -8.88 8.03 3.93
C GLY A 191 -9.24 7.21 5.18
N LEU A 192 -9.18 5.89 5.13
CA LEU A 192 -9.46 5.01 6.28
C LEU A 192 -8.22 4.73 7.14
N VAL A 193 -7.01 4.79 6.56
CA VAL A 193 -5.74 4.59 7.28
C VAL A 193 -5.29 5.90 7.94
N LEU A 194 -5.11 6.94 7.13
CA LEU A 194 -4.90 8.32 7.59
C LEU A 194 -6.17 9.12 7.35
N LYS A 195 -6.82 9.54 8.44
CA LYS A 195 -8.18 10.09 8.36
C LYS A 195 -8.18 11.59 8.08
N LYS A 196 -9.15 12.07 7.29
CA LYS A 196 -9.30 13.50 6.97
C LYS A 196 -9.49 14.34 8.23
N GLU A 197 -10.31 13.85 9.16
CA GLU A 197 -10.66 14.55 10.39
C GLU A 197 -9.50 14.71 11.38
N TRP A 198 -8.39 13.99 11.16
CA TRP A 198 -7.18 14.16 11.95
C TRP A 198 -6.46 15.45 11.57
N LEU A 199 -6.47 15.83 10.29
CA LEU A 199 -5.82 17.05 9.83
C LEU A 199 -6.35 18.28 10.58
N LYS A 200 -5.43 19.02 11.18
CA LYS A 200 -5.69 20.29 11.86
C LYS A 200 -5.14 21.42 11.03
N TYR A 201 -5.88 22.53 11.02
CA TYR A 201 -5.55 23.70 10.23
C TYR A 201 -5.20 24.86 11.13
N TRP A 202 -4.21 25.65 10.71
CA TRP A 202 -3.84 26.91 11.32
C TRP A 202 -4.15 28.05 10.34
N PRO A 203 -4.81 29.14 10.79
CA PRO A 203 -5.14 30.25 9.91
C PRO A 203 -3.88 30.90 9.32
N ASN A 204 -3.77 30.94 7.99
CA ASN A 204 -2.64 31.50 7.26
C ASN A 204 -2.39 32.95 7.65
N ALA A 205 -3.46 33.73 7.83
CA ALA A 205 -3.40 35.12 8.25
C ALA A 205 -2.75 35.32 9.65
N GLN A 206 -2.64 34.27 10.46
CA GLN A 206 -2.00 34.30 11.77
C GLN A 206 -0.56 33.77 11.75
N ILE A 207 -0.08 33.29 10.60
CA ILE A 207 1.29 32.83 10.44
C ILE A 207 2.20 34.04 10.25
N MET A 208 3.12 34.24 11.19
CA MET A 208 4.01 35.41 11.19
C MET A 208 5.34 35.07 10.51
N LYS A 209 5.88 36.00 9.72
CA LYS A 209 7.12 35.81 8.95
C LYS A 209 8.34 35.63 9.84
N GLU A 210 8.28 36.15 11.06
CA GLU A 210 9.33 36.10 12.08
C GLU A 210 9.40 34.75 12.79
N TRP A 211 8.42 33.86 12.60
CA TRP A 211 8.46 32.55 13.22
C TRP A 211 9.61 31.72 12.65
N PRO A 212 10.29 30.90 13.49
CA PRO A 212 11.38 30.05 13.04
C PRO A 212 10.92 29.06 11.96
N VAL A 213 11.75 28.85 10.96
CA VAL A 213 11.46 27.98 9.80
C VAL A 213 12.30 26.72 9.86
N ILE A 214 11.69 25.58 9.55
CA ILE A 214 12.34 24.29 9.34
C ILE A 214 11.92 23.80 7.96
N ILE A 215 12.89 23.37 7.16
CA ILE A 215 12.62 22.82 5.83
C ILE A 215 12.91 21.31 5.86
N GLY A 216 12.00 20.50 5.33
CA GLY A 216 12.21 19.08 5.11
C GLY A 216 12.27 18.77 3.62
N VAL A 217 13.16 17.88 3.21
CA VAL A 217 13.42 17.55 1.80
C VAL A 217 13.38 16.04 1.63
N ASP A 218 12.47 15.60 0.78
CA ASP A 218 12.50 14.27 0.18
C ASP A 218 13.11 14.36 -1.22
N TYR A 219 14.21 13.64 -1.41
CA TYR A 219 15.01 13.73 -2.63
C TYR A 219 14.79 12.56 -3.55
N THR A 220 14.28 12.90 -4.72
CA THR A 220 14.39 12.13 -5.94
C THR A 220 14.65 13.10 -7.09
N SER A 221 15.36 12.64 -8.12
CA SER A 221 15.61 13.43 -9.31
C SER A 221 15.35 12.62 -10.57
N THR A 222 14.96 13.31 -11.63
CA THR A 222 14.75 12.71 -12.94
C THR A 222 15.57 13.48 -13.98
N ALA A 223 16.25 12.74 -14.85
CA ALA A 223 16.94 13.32 -16.00
C ALA A 223 15.96 13.87 -17.05
N ASP A 224 14.71 13.39 -17.05
CA ASP A 224 13.63 13.88 -17.90
C ASP A 224 12.45 14.35 -17.04
N PRO A 225 12.30 15.66 -16.80
CA PRO A 225 11.21 16.24 -16.03
C PRO A 225 9.83 16.10 -16.69
N LEU A 226 9.77 15.86 -18.01
CA LEU A 226 8.50 15.71 -18.75
C LEU A 226 7.92 14.31 -18.65
N ARG A 227 8.68 13.35 -18.10
CA ARG A 227 8.24 11.97 -17.96
C ARG A 227 7.07 11.88 -16.98
N GLU A 228 5.94 11.32 -17.42
CA GLU A 228 4.76 11.14 -16.56
C GLU A 228 5.04 10.21 -15.36
N LYS A 229 5.84 9.17 -15.55
CA LYS A 229 6.20 8.18 -14.51
C LYS A 229 7.50 8.54 -13.80
N GLY A 230 7.49 8.52 -12.47
CA GLY A 230 8.64 8.78 -11.60
C GLY A 230 8.24 9.60 -10.38
N ASP A 231 9.04 9.51 -9.33
CA ASP A 231 8.82 10.19 -8.06
C ASP A 231 9.12 11.70 -8.17
N TYR A 232 8.65 12.49 -7.21
CA TYR A 232 8.77 13.95 -7.23
C TYR A 232 9.80 14.44 -6.22
N PHE A 233 10.61 15.42 -6.61
CA PHE A 233 11.36 16.16 -5.61
C PHE A 233 10.35 16.93 -4.75
N ALA A 234 10.40 16.72 -3.43
CA ALA A 234 9.50 17.38 -2.50
C ALA A 234 10.25 18.14 -1.41
N LEU A 235 9.84 19.38 -1.17
CA LEU A 235 10.36 20.26 -0.14
C LEU A 235 9.19 20.84 0.64
N ALA A 236 9.13 20.58 1.93
CA ALA A 236 8.14 21.12 2.84
C ALA A 236 8.72 22.29 3.63
N VAL A 237 7.92 23.34 3.86
CA VAL A 237 8.26 24.47 4.75
C VAL A 237 7.36 24.43 5.98
N GLY A 238 7.96 24.23 7.14
CA GLY A 238 7.29 24.27 8.44
C GLY A 238 7.71 25.49 9.24
N ARG A 239 6.74 26.19 9.84
CA ARG A 239 7.00 27.23 10.85
C ARG A 239 6.73 26.71 12.25
N VAL A 240 7.64 27.00 13.14
CA VAL A 240 7.51 26.69 14.56
C VAL A 240 6.56 27.71 15.20
N ILE A 241 5.48 27.23 15.80
CA ILE A 241 4.51 28.06 16.50
C ILE A 241 5.11 28.47 17.86
N PRO A 242 5.23 29.78 18.16
CA PRO A 242 5.79 30.26 19.43
C PRO A 242 5.07 29.70 20.65
N GLY A 243 5.79 29.65 21.78
CA GLY A 243 5.27 29.08 23.02
C GLY A 243 5.21 27.54 23.00
N GLY A 244 5.86 26.91 22.02
CA GLY A 244 5.96 25.45 21.93
C GLY A 244 4.63 24.79 21.62
N GLN A 245 3.78 25.42 20.80
CA GLN A 245 2.46 24.88 20.44
C GLN A 245 2.53 23.84 19.30
N GLY A 246 3.67 23.75 18.60
CA GLY A 246 3.90 22.78 17.55
C GLY A 246 4.48 23.41 16.30
N ILE A 247 4.20 22.81 15.16
CA ILE A 247 4.66 23.25 13.83
C ILE A 247 3.45 23.37 12.91
N VAL A 248 3.43 24.43 12.08
CA VAL A 248 2.49 24.56 10.96
C VAL A 248 3.24 24.40 9.64
N ILE A 249 2.76 23.52 8.77
CA ILE A 249 3.24 23.40 7.39
C ILE A 249 2.58 24.50 6.56
N GLU A 250 3.39 25.46 6.13
CA GLU A 250 2.97 26.71 5.48
C GLU A 250 2.91 26.58 3.97
N ASP A 251 3.93 25.97 3.38
CA ASP A 251 4.16 25.97 1.94
C ASP A 251 5.13 24.84 1.57
N GLY A 252 5.42 24.71 0.28
CA GLY A 252 6.44 23.81 -0.20
C GLY A 252 6.51 23.75 -1.72
N LEU A 253 7.27 22.79 -2.20
CA LEU A 253 7.49 22.51 -3.60
C LEU A 253 7.38 21.00 -3.81
N MET A 254 6.61 20.57 -4.81
CA MET A 254 6.57 19.17 -5.24
C MET A 254 6.55 19.13 -6.77
N ILE A 255 7.70 18.90 -7.39
CA ILE A 255 7.88 18.92 -8.85
C ILE A 255 8.99 17.95 -9.27
N LYS A 256 9.02 17.59 -10.54
CA LYS A 256 10.11 16.77 -11.11
C LYS A 256 11.27 17.67 -11.51
N LEU A 257 12.44 17.40 -10.94
CA LEU A 257 13.65 18.20 -11.18
C LEU A 257 14.83 17.31 -11.54
N PRO A 258 15.72 17.77 -12.43
CA PRO A 258 17.09 17.27 -12.52
C PRO A 258 17.86 17.59 -11.22
N GLN A 259 18.92 16.83 -10.96
CA GLN A 259 19.70 16.97 -9.72
C GLN A 259 20.19 18.42 -9.48
N SER A 260 20.76 19.08 -10.49
CA SER A 260 21.27 20.45 -10.35
C SER A 260 20.18 21.45 -9.97
N GLU A 261 18.97 21.27 -10.51
CA GLU A 261 17.84 22.15 -10.19
C GLU A 261 17.28 21.86 -8.80
N ALA A 262 17.33 20.61 -8.33
CA ALA A 262 17.00 20.26 -6.95
C ALA A 262 17.97 20.92 -5.95
N GLU A 263 19.27 20.94 -6.23
CA GLU A 263 20.27 21.64 -5.40
C GLU A 263 19.97 23.16 -5.35
N MET A 264 19.69 23.77 -6.51
CA MET A 264 19.32 25.18 -6.59
C MET A 264 18.01 25.49 -5.88
N ALA A 265 17.02 24.59 -5.91
CA ALA A 265 15.77 24.74 -5.17
C ALA A 265 16.04 24.79 -3.67
N VAL A 266 16.89 23.90 -3.14
CA VAL A 266 17.28 23.93 -1.71
C VAL A 266 17.91 25.26 -1.32
N ILE A 267 18.85 25.78 -2.14
CA ILE A 267 19.48 27.08 -1.89
C ILE A 267 18.45 28.21 -1.92
N THR A 268 17.65 28.28 -2.98
CA THR A 268 16.68 29.35 -3.21
C THR A 268 15.62 29.40 -2.12
N TRP A 269 15.11 28.24 -1.70
CA TRP A 269 14.13 28.15 -0.62
C TRP A 269 14.78 28.41 0.75
N GLY A 270 16.00 27.92 1.00
CA GLY A 270 16.71 28.20 2.24
C GLY A 270 16.98 29.69 2.44
N GLN A 271 17.47 30.38 1.41
CA GLN A 271 17.78 31.81 1.47
C GLN A 271 16.55 32.71 1.56
N ARG A 272 15.36 32.21 1.21
CA ARG A 272 14.09 32.95 1.34
C ARG A 272 13.74 33.27 2.79
N TYR A 273 14.22 32.48 3.75
CA TYR A 273 13.81 32.57 5.15
C TYR A 273 14.97 32.98 6.06
N PRO A 274 15.03 34.26 6.50
CA PRO A 274 16.04 34.72 7.46
C PRO A 274 15.98 34.00 8.82
N THR A 275 14.83 33.40 9.15
CA THR A 275 14.57 32.69 10.42
C THR A 275 14.75 31.17 10.28
N LEU A 276 15.42 30.70 9.23
CA LEU A 276 15.69 29.28 9.00
C LEU A 276 16.57 28.69 10.10
N MET A 277 16.07 27.64 10.74
CA MET A 277 16.79 26.87 11.75
C MET A 277 17.57 25.69 11.16
N GLY A 278 17.04 25.07 10.11
CA GLY A 278 17.58 23.83 9.56
C GLY A 278 16.87 23.40 8.28
N ILE A 279 17.64 22.81 7.36
CA ILE A 279 17.17 22.06 6.21
C ILE A 279 17.48 20.59 6.47
N TYR A 280 16.49 19.73 6.33
CA TYR A 280 16.56 18.34 6.74
C TYR A 280 16.28 17.42 5.56
N VAL A 281 17.30 16.69 5.14
CA VAL A 281 17.22 15.78 3.98
C VAL A 281 17.08 14.35 4.48
N GLU A 282 16.16 13.58 3.90
CA GLU A 282 16.05 12.14 4.18
C GLU A 282 17.36 11.43 3.84
N SER A 283 17.91 10.62 4.77
CA SER A 283 19.18 9.92 4.55
C SER A 283 19.00 8.44 4.25
N VAL A 284 18.28 8.14 3.17
CA VAL A 284 18.11 6.77 2.64
C VAL A 284 18.53 6.76 1.17
N PHE A 285 19.37 5.80 0.77
CA PHE A 285 19.85 5.62 -0.62
C PHE A 285 20.22 6.94 -1.32
N SER A 286 19.43 7.34 -2.33
CA SER A 286 19.60 8.55 -3.14
C SER A 286 19.62 9.84 -2.32
N GLY A 287 18.84 9.91 -1.22
CA GLY A 287 18.84 11.07 -0.34
C GLY A 287 20.17 11.26 0.39
N ASN A 288 20.87 10.17 0.75
CA ASN A 288 22.20 10.27 1.33
C ASN A 288 23.24 10.75 0.30
N GLU A 289 23.13 10.31 -0.96
CA GLU A 289 23.99 10.82 -2.04
C GLU A 289 23.75 12.32 -2.28
N PHE A 290 22.49 12.73 -2.37
CA PHE A 290 22.13 14.14 -2.53
C PHE A 290 22.62 15.02 -1.38
N TYR A 291 22.50 14.55 -0.14
CA TYR A 291 23.06 15.25 1.01
C TYR A 291 24.59 15.45 0.87
N GLN A 292 25.33 14.45 0.40
CA GLN A 292 26.77 14.59 0.13
C GLN A 292 27.04 15.57 -1.02
N HIS A 293 26.21 15.57 -2.06
CA HIS A 293 26.31 16.54 -3.15
C HIS A 293 26.10 17.98 -2.66
N LEU A 294 25.07 18.22 -1.86
CA LEU A 294 24.82 19.53 -1.23
C LEU A 294 26.02 20.00 -0.40
N LEU A 295 26.61 19.13 0.42
CA LEU A 295 27.77 19.50 1.24
C LEU A 295 29.03 19.79 0.41
N ASN A 296 29.17 19.17 -0.75
CA ASN A 296 30.32 19.37 -1.64
C ASN A 296 30.11 20.51 -2.64
N ASN A 297 28.87 20.97 -2.83
CA ASN A 297 28.55 22.07 -3.74
C ASN A 297 29.09 23.41 -3.18
N PRO A 298 29.97 24.11 -3.91
CA PRO A 298 30.55 25.38 -3.46
C PRO A 298 29.51 26.48 -3.17
N GLU A 299 28.42 26.54 -3.93
CA GLU A 299 27.37 27.54 -3.77
C GLU A 299 26.57 27.29 -2.48
N VAL A 300 26.25 26.02 -2.21
CA VAL A 300 25.61 25.61 -0.95
C VAL A 300 26.51 25.95 0.24
N ARG A 301 27.81 25.65 0.16
CA ARG A 301 28.77 26.01 1.22
C ARG A 301 28.89 27.52 1.41
N ALA A 302 28.90 28.29 0.32
CA ALA A 302 28.94 29.74 0.36
C ALA A 302 27.64 30.35 0.92
N SER A 303 26.51 29.67 0.77
CA SER A 303 25.21 30.14 1.28
C SER A 303 25.10 30.11 2.80
N GLY A 304 25.94 29.32 3.49
CA GLY A 304 25.90 29.16 4.95
C GLY A 304 24.66 28.45 5.49
N LEU A 305 23.87 27.78 4.63
CA LEU A 305 22.63 27.12 5.03
C LEU A 305 22.88 25.91 5.96
N PRO A 306 22.11 25.76 7.06
CA PRO A 306 22.24 24.65 8.01
C PRO A 306 21.59 23.37 7.46
N ILE A 307 22.31 22.62 6.63
CA ILE A 307 21.83 21.37 6.02
C ILE A 307 22.21 20.17 6.89
N ASN A 308 21.20 19.38 7.26
CA ASN A 308 21.30 18.24 8.14
C ASN A 308 20.58 17.03 7.53
N LYS A 309 20.90 15.85 8.05
CA LYS A 309 20.31 14.58 7.62
C LYS A 309 19.29 14.07 8.64
N VAL A 310 18.22 13.44 8.15
CA VAL A 310 17.23 12.75 8.98
C VAL A 310 17.38 11.25 8.80
N PRO A 311 17.82 10.50 9.83
CA PRO A 311 17.96 9.06 9.73
C PRO A 311 16.58 8.39 9.79
N VAL A 312 16.18 7.76 8.69
CA VAL A 312 14.94 6.98 8.64
C VAL A 312 15.23 5.52 8.95
N ARG A 313 14.66 5.03 10.06
CA ARG A 313 14.86 3.65 10.56
C ARG A 313 13.59 2.81 10.60
N LYS A 314 12.45 3.45 10.37
CA LYS A 314 11.12 2.84 10.48
C LYS A 314 10.44 2.88 9.12
N SER A 315 9.52 1.95 8.90
CA SER A 315 8.73 1.90 7.66
C SER A 315 7.85 3.15 7.51
N LYS A 316 7.47 3.49 6.29
CA LYS A 316 6.67 4.67 5.94
C LYS A 316 5.34 4.70 6.69
N GLY A 317 4.65 3.58 6.79
CA GLY A 317 3.42 3.40 7.56
C GLY A 317 3.63 3.60 9.06
N TRP A 318 4.74 3.11 9.63
CA TRP A 318 5.04 3.45 11.03
C TRP A 318 5.27 4.95 11.21
N ARG A 319 6.05 5.57 10.31
CA ARG A 319 6.30 7.02 10.32
C ARG A 319 4.99 7.81 10.24
N TYR A 320 4.15 7.55 9.24
CA TYR A 320 2.95 8.34 9.00
C TYR A 320 1.84 8.06 10.01
N GLU A 321 1.54 6.78 10.26
CA GLU A 321 0.37 6.41 11.07
C GLU A 321 0.63 6.53 12.58
N LYS A 322 1.90 6.48 12.99
CA LYS A 322 2.26 6.30 14.41
C LYS A 322 3.20 7.38 14.93
N GLU A 323 3.85 8.13 14.05
CA GLU A 323 4.62 9.31 14.41
C GLU A 323 3.90 10.58 13.96
N VAL A 324 3.58 10.74 12.67
CA VAL A 324 2.96 11.97 12.13
C VAL A 324 1.49 12.12 12.53
N ALA A 325 0.67 11.09 12.36
CA ALA A 325 -0.77 11.18 12.64
C ALA A 325 -1.12 11.55 14.08
N PRO A 326 -0.45 11.00 15.11
CA PRO A 326 -0.65 11.47 16.47
C PRO A 326 -0.34 12.96 16.68
N LEU A 327 0.58 13.56 15.90
CA LEU A 327 0.88 14.99 16.03
C LEU A 327 -0.29 15.85 15.57
N PHE A 328 -0.94 15.49 14.47
CA PHE A 328 -2.17 16.15 14.03
C PHE A 328 -3.30 15.99 15.06
N GLN A 329 -3.53 14.75 15.54
CA GLN A 329 -4.57 14.46 16.53
C GLN A 329 -4.38 15.26 17.83
N ARG A 330 -3.13 15.43 18.26
CA ARG A 330 -2.77 16.15 19.49
C ARG A 330 -2.56 17.65 19.26
N SER A 331 -2.84 18.16 18.07
CA SER A 331 -2.68 19.57 17.73
C SER A 331 -1.23 20.06 18.00
N ARG A 332 -0.26 19.27 17.52
CA ARG A 332 1.18 19.55 17.52
C ARG A 332 1.74 19.75 16.12
N LEU A 333 1.02 19.29 15.12
CA LEU A 333 1.29 19.54 13.71
C LEU A 333 0.00 20.08 13.09
N TYR A 334 0.14 21.09 12.24
CA TYR A 334 -0.96 21.75 11.55
C TYR A 334 -0.60 21.94 10.08
N LEU A 335 -1.61 22.02 9.22
CA LEU A 335 -1.47 22.55 7.87
C LEU A 335 -1.95 24.01 7.87
N SER A 336 -1.35 24.88 7.06
CA SER A 336 -1.98 26.18 6.80
C SER A 336 -3.32 25.97 6.09
N ASP A 337 -4.30 26.82 6.37
CA ASP A 337 -5.56 26.86 5.62
C ASP A 337 -5.44 27.58 4.25
N ALA A 338 -4.25 28.10 3.91
CA ALA A 338 -3.98 28.60 2.57
C ALA A 338 -4.02 27.47 1.53
N GLU A 339 -4.57 27.80 0.37
CA GLU A 339 -4.51 26.93 -0.80
C GLU A 339 -3.19 27.14 -1.54
N ASN A 340 -2.29 26.17 -1.45
CA ASN A 340 -1.12 26.08 -2.30
C ASN A 340 -0.93 24.66 -2.82
N ALA A 341 -0.15 24.53 -3.90
CA ALA A 341 0.03 23.27 -4.61
C ALA A 341 0.60 22.18 -3.70
N PHE A 342 1.53 22.52 -2.81
CA PHE A 342 2.15 21.56 -1.90
C PHE A 342 1.18 21.05 -0.84
N ILE A 343 0.42 21.93 -0.20
CA ILE A 343 -0.58 21.55 0.81
C ILE A 343 -1.69 20.67 0.18
N ASN A 344 -2.12 20.99 -1.04
CA ASN A 344 -3.10 20.17 -1.74
C ASN A 344 -2.53 18.79 -2.07
N ALA A 345 -1.30 18.72 -2.60
CA ALA A 345 -0.62 17.46 -2.85
C ALA A 345 -0.46 16.64 -1.55
N TYR A 346 -0.07 17.27 -0.44
CA TYR A 346 0.04 16.62 0.86
C TYR A 346 -1.31 16.03 1.32
N LYS A 347 -2.41 16.79 1.19
CA LYS A 347 -3.76 16.32 1.53
C LYS A 347 -4.16 15.13 0.67
N ASP A 348 -3.88 15.18 -0.63
CA ASP A 348 -4.22 14.11 -1.56
C ASP A 348 -3.41 12.84 -1.25
N GLN A 349 -2.11 12.96 -0.95
CA GLN A 349 -1.27 11.84 -0.53
C GLN A 349 -1.69 11.29 0.84
N TRP A 350 -2.04 12.15 1.80
CA TRP A 350 -2.56 11.77 3.10
C TRP A 350 -3.85 10.95 2.97
N MET A 351 -4.81 11.43 2.18
CA MET A 351 -6.08 10.75 1.95
C MET A 351 -5.92 9.50 1.09
N GLY A 352 -4.96 9.50 0.16
CA GLY A 352 -4.60 8.37 -0.67
C GLY A 352 -3.76 7.31 0.04
N TRP A 353 -3.28 7.57 1.26
CA TRP A 353 -2.42 6.64 2.00
C TRP A 353 -3.19 5.37 2.38
N GLN A 354 -2.66 4.22 1.94
CA GLN A 354 -3.23 2.89 2.18
C GLN A 354 -2.30 1.97 2.99
N GLY A 355 -1.27 2.53 3.65
CA GLY A 355 -0.29 1.78 4.43
C GLY A 355 0.96 1.39 3.65
N ASP A 356 2.00 0.95 4.38
CA ASP A 356 3.30 0.50 3.84
C ASP A 356 3.17 -0.53 2.70
N ARG A 357 2.11 -1.34 2.74
CA ARG A 357 1.92 -2.45 1.80
C ARG A 357 1.37 -2.01 0.46
N LEU A 358 0.89 -0.78 0.33
CA LEU A 358 0.32 -0.23 -0.90
C LEU A 358 0.95 1.13 -1.25
N SER A 359 1.95 1.58 -0.48
CA SER A 359 2.66 2.85 -0.69
C SER A 359 3.30 2.94 -2.07
N ASP A 360 3.75 1.81 -2.62
CA ASP A 360 4.35 1.73 -3.96
C ASP A 360 3.38 2.13 -5.08
N LEU A 361 2.07 2.23 -4.84
CA LEU A 361 1.07 2.50 -5.86
C LEU A 361 0.78 4.00 -5.98
N GLY A 362 0.89 4.76 -4.89
CA GLY A 362 0.73 6.22 -4.84
C GLY A 362 2.05 6.99 -4.84
N HIS A 363 1.97 8.32 -4.83
CA HIS A 363 3.08 9.19 -4.48
C HIS A 363 2.99 9.51 -2.99
N ASP A 364 4.13 9.57 -2.30
CA ASP A 364 4.19 9.95 -0.89
C ASP A 364 5.30 10.97 -0.58
N ASP A 365 5.84 11.62 -1.63
CA ASP A 365 6.97 12.53 -1.53
C ASP A 365 6.69 13.72 -0.59
N ALA A 366 5.45 14.25 -0.59
CA ALA A 366 5.07 15.33 0.32
C ALA A 366 4.91 14.82 1.77
N LEU A 367 4.46 13.57 1.97
CA LEU A 367 4.43 12.94 3.29
C LEU A 367 5.85 12.75 3.85
N ASP A 368 6.78 12.31 3.01
CA ASP A 368 8.20 12.13 3.33
C ASP A 368 8.89 13.47 3.65
N ALA A 369 8.65 14.52 2.85
CA ALA A 369 9.21 15.85 3.10
C ALA A 369 8.71 16.45 4.43
N VAL A 370 7.42 16.30 4.76
CA VAL A 370 6.89 16.72 6.07
C VAL A 370 7.44 15.85 7.20
N TYR A 371 7.64 14.55 6.96
CA TYR A 371 8.31 13.68 7.93
C TYR A 371 9.72 14.17 8.23
N CYS A 372 10.48 14.62 7.24
CA CYS A 372 11.82 15.18 7.46
C CYS A 372 11.81 16.39 8.40
N ILE A 373 10.73 17.20 8.38
CA ILE A 373 10.55 18.27 9.38
C ILE A 373 10.34 17.67 10.76
N VAL A 374 9.30 16.86 10.95
CA VAL A 374 8.90 16.44 12.30
C VAL A 374 9.80 15.35 12.90
N GLY A 375 10.48 14.56 12.06
CA GLY A 375 11.45 13.53 12.42
C GLY A 375 12.86 14.08 12.66
N SER A 376 13.12 15.34 12.30
CA SER A 376 14.37 16.01 12.63
C SER A 376 14.55 16.22 14.13
N ASP A 377 15.78 16.38 14.58
CA ASP A 377 16.12 16.69 15.97
C ASP A 377 15.46 18.00 16.44
N ILE A 378 15.53 19.06 15.63
CA ILE A 378 14.88 20.34 15.93
C ILE A 378 13.35 20.18 15.89
N GLY A 379 12.79 19.55 14.87
CA GLY A 379 11.34 19.36 14.76
C GLY A 379 10.77 18.58 15.94
N GLN A 380 11.42 17.49 16.34
CA GLN A 380 11.06 16.70 17.51
C GLN A 380 11.01 17.53 18.79
N SER A 381 11.92 18.50 18.96
CA SER A 381 11.92 19.39 20.14
C SER A 381 10.67 20.28 20.24
N PHE A 382 10.01 20.56 19.11
CA PHE A 382 8.81 21.39 19.05
C PHE A 382 7.51 20.60 18.98
N VAL A 383 7.52 19.36 18.49
CA VAL A 383 6.29 18.53 18.41
C VAL A 383 6.14 17.57 19.58
N SER A 384 7.24 17.17 20.22
CA SER A 384 7.19 16.36 21.44
C SER A 384 6.57 17.13 22.60
N PRO A 385 5.85 16.47 23.52
CA PRO A 385 5.46 17.10 24.77
C PRO A 385 6.70 17.60 25.49
N LEU A 386 6.68 18.83 26.03
CA LEU A 386 7.68 19.26 27.01
C LEU A 386 7.66 18.22 28.13
N VAL A 387 8.66 17.33 28.14
CA VAL A 387 8.95 16.56 29.33
C VAL A 387 9.28 17.62 30.37
N ARG A 388 8.35 17.88 31.30
CA ARG A 388 8.72 18.50 32.58
C ARG A 388 9.89 17.67 33.03
N GLN A 389 11.10 18.24 33.01
CA GLN A 389 12.23 17.63 33.68
C GLN A 389 11.71 17.36 35.09
N GLN A 390 11.41 16.10 35.41
CA GLN A 390 11.31 15.71 36.79
C GLN A 390 12.68 16.10 37.32
N ALA A 391 12.70 17.14 38.16
CA ALA A 391 13.85 17.46 38.97
C ALA A 391 14.34 16.11 39.50
N LYS A 392 15.60 15.75 39.19
CA LYS A 392 16.21 14.56 39.76
C LYS A 392 16.12 14.74 41.27
N THR A 393 15.08 14.19 41.88
CA THR A 393 15.07 13.88 43.29
C THR A 393 16.11 12.78 43.40
N THR A 394 17.34 13.20 43.70
CA THR A 394 18.36 12.31 44.23
C THR A 394 17.74 11.69 45.48
N ASN A 395 17.21 10.48 45.36
CA ASN A 395 16.85 9.68 46.52
C ASN A 395 18.16 9.34 47.23
N PRO A 396 18.41 9.90 48.43
CA PRO A 396 19.59 9.57 49.20
C PRO A 396 19.24 8.31 50.00
N THR A 397 19.57 7.14 49.48
CA THR A 397 19.73 5.86 50.20
C THR A 397 19.64 4.74 49.18
N TRP A 398 20.75 4.06 48.91
CA TRP A 398 20.89 2.61 48.65
C TRP A 398 22.38 2.33 48.35
N GLY A 399 23.23 2.69 49.31
CA GLY A 399 24.51 2.02 49.50
C GLY A 399 24.26 0.88 50.48
N ARG A 400 23.98 -0.32 49.97
CA ARG A 400 24.13 -1.55 50.77
C ARG A 400 25.25 -2.35 50.14
N GLU A 401 26.40 -2.31 50.81
CA GLU A 401 27.50 -3.26 50.64
C GLU A 401 26.93 -4.68 50.74
N LYS A 402 27.39 -5.57 49.85
CA LYS A 402 27.06 -6.99 49.93
C LYS A 402 27.82 -7.59 51.12
N GLU A 403 27.09 -7.98 52.16
CA GLU A 403 27.64 -8.84 53.20
C GLU A 403 27.95 -10.25 52.63
N PRO A 404 29.09 -10.85 53.01
CA PRO A 404 29.48 -12.17 52.55
C PRO A 404 28.63 -13.27 53.21
N ASN A 405 28.19 -14.22 52.39
CA ASN A 405 27.32 -15.34 52.73
C ASN A 405 27.96 -16.26 53.80
N PRO A 406 27.38 -16.41 55.00
CA PRO A 406 27.85 -17.37 55.99
C PRO A 406 27.17 -18.70 55.72
N ILE A 407 27.94 -19.71 55.30
CA ILE A 407 27.75 -21.18 55.41
C ILE A 407 28.41 -21.82 54.19
N GLY A 408 29.64 -22.24 54.42
CA GLY A 408 30.47 -23.04 53.54
C GLY A 408 31.60 -23.61 54.39
N LEU A 409 31.22 -24.35 55.44
CA LEU A 409 32.13 -25.08 56.30
C LEU A 409 32.87 -26.14 55.47
N GLY A 410 34.16 -26.25 55.75
CA GLY A 410 35.12 -26.93 54.90
C GLY A 410 35.02 -28.45 54.89
N PHE A 411 35.65 -29.01 53.88
CA PHE A 411 36.41 -30.25 54.03
C PHE A 411 37.82 -30.01 53.52
N GLY A 412 38.78 -30.26 54.42
CA GLY A 412 40.21 -30.11 54.20
C GLY A 412 40.79 -31.19 53.29
N ARG A 413 42.01 -30.89 52.84
CA ARG A 413 42.87 -31.73 52.01
C ARG A 413 43.25 -33.03 52.74
N HIS A 414 43.20 -34.14 52.01
CA HIS A 414 44.31 -35.09 51.85
C HIS A 414 44.20 -35.79 50.51
#